data_AF-V4AXZ1-F1
#
_entry.id   AF-V4AXZ1-F1
#
_cell.length_a   1.000
_cell.length_b   1.000
_cell.length_c   1.000
_cell.angle_alpha   90.00
_cell.angle_beta   90.00
_cell.angle_gamma   90.00
#
_symmetry.space_group_name_H-M   'P 1'
#
loop_
_entity.id
_entity.type
_entity.pdbx_description
1 polymer ?
#
loop_
_entity_poly.entity_id
_entity_poly.type
_entity_poly.pdbx_seq_one_letter_code
_entity_poly.pdbx_strand_id
1 'polypeptide(L)'
;MKEFTRLNMEFEKLLSTAVTVGRLEIVRKRYFDICGFVTEIDDAFLPFVSGYIVSGLTTICLDIHALLYGFLSHTEVVAYGGIIGIATFELILILVNGSLIESKSKCCLETSKRFNMNKLNTETMSAFTLFLENMKNTDTGLSFLKLFIVDKTAMLTIAGTLISYIIVVLQMKPT
;
A
#
# COMPACT_ATOMS: atom_id res chain seq x y z
N MET A 1 10.93 5.94 -0.23
CA MET A 1 10.18 6.44 0.96
C MET A 1 10.70 7.79 1.51
N LYS A 2 12.03 7.99 1.68
CA LYS A 2 12.60 9.30 2.09
C LYS A 2 12.30 10.44 1.11
N GLU A 3 12.30 10.13 -0.20
CA GLU A 3 12.03 11.10 -1.26
C GLU A 3 10.64 11.73 -1.18
N PHE A 4 9.56 10.96 -0.96
CA PHE A 4 8.22 11.52 -0.75
C PHE A 4 8.14 12.44 0.47
N THR A 5 8.87 12.09 1.54
CA THR A 5 8.88 12.91 2.77
C THR A 5 9.63 14.23 2.52
N ARG A 6 10.73 14.18 1.78
CA ARG A 6 11.49 15.37 1.36
C ARG A 6 10.67 16.27 0.43
N LEU A 7 9.99 15.67 -0.55
CA LEU A 7 9.10 16.37 -1.46
C LEU A 7 7.96 17.05 -0.70
N ASN A 8 7.34 16.36 0.27
CA ASN A 8 6.28 16.94 1.08
C ASN A 8 6.78 18.15 1.91
N MET A 9 7.98 18.07 2.48
CA MET A 9 8.60 19.22 3.18
C MET A 9 8.90 20.39 2.23
N GLU A 10 9.39 20.12 1.02
CA GLU A 10 9.63 21.16 0.00
C GLU A 10 8.32 21.81 -0.43
N PHE A 11 7.26 21.01 -0.59
CA PHE A 11 5.93 21.48 -0.92
C PHE A 11 5.30 22.32 0.19
N GLU A 12 5.41 21.90 1.45
CA GLU A 12 4.93 22.66 2.61
C GLU A 12 5.69 24.00 2.77
N LYS A 13 7.00 24.02 2.50
CA LYS A 13 7.80 25.26 2.41
C LYS A 13 7.33 26.18 1.28
N LEU A 14 6.90 25.61 0.17
CA LEU A 14 6.36 26.39 -0.95
C LEU A 14 4.99 26.98 -0.63
N LEU A 15 4.13 26.22 0.05
CA LEU A 15 2.83 26.69 0.50
C LEU A 15 2.94 27.78 1.58
N SER A 16 3.97 27.72 2.44
CA SER A 16 4.22 28.76 3.45
C SER A 16 4.91 30.02 2.92
N THR A 17 5.42 29.99 1.67
CA THR A 17 6.01 31.15 0.99
C THR A 17 5.11 31.61 -0.16
N ALA A 18 5.44 32.72 -0.84
CA ALA A 18 4.68 33.15 -2.01
C ALA A 18 4.75 32.09 -3.11
N VAL A 19 3.61 31.45 -3.39
CA VAL A 19 3.48 30.40 -4.41
C VAL A 19 3.57 31.05 -5.79
N THR A 20 4.59 30.67 -6.56
CA THR A 20 4.74 31.07 -7.96
C THR A 20 4.55 29.87 -8.88
N VAL A 21 3.96 30.09 -10.06
CA VAL A 21 3.68 29.03 -11.05
C VAL A 21 4.94 28.23 -11.39
N GLY A 22 6.08 28.89 -11.58
CA GLY A 22 7.35 28.21 -11.89
C GLY A 22 7.82 27.27 -10.79
N ARG A 23 7.65 27.63 -9.50
CA ARG A 23 8.04 26.75 -8.39
C ARG A 23 7.05 25.59 -8.20
N LEU A 24 5.77 25.83 -8.46
CA LEU A 24 4.74 24.81 -8.45
C LEU A 24 5.02 23.74 -9.52
N GLU A 25 5.38 24.17 -10.75
CA GLU A 25 5.73 23.26 -11.84
C GLU A 25 6.96 22.41 -11.53
N ILE A 26 7.97 22.95 -10.83
CA ILE A 26 9.15 22.18 -10.40
C ILE A 26 8.75 21.05 -9.43
N VAL A 27 7.90 21.34 -8.44
CA VAL A 27 7.42 20.29 -7.52
C VAL A 27 6.52 19.30 -8.21
N ARG A 28 5.62 19.78 -9.06
CA ARG A 28 4.74 18.94 -9.87
C ARG A 28 5.55 17.94 -10.68
N LYS A 29 6.58 18.41 -11.41
CA LYS A 29 7.45 17.54 -12.20
C LYS A 29 8.13 16.50 -11.32
N ARG A 30 8.75 16.91 -10.21
CA ARG A 30 9.39 15.97 -9.27
C ARG A 30 8.41 14.95 -8.68
N TYR A 31 7.18 15.36 -8.38
CA TYR A 31 6.14 14.44 -7.91
C TYR A 31 5.87 13.35 -8.95
N PHE A 32 5.63 13.72 -10.19
CA PHE A 32 5.38 12.76 -11.27
C PHE A 32 6.59 11.90 -11.60
N ASP A 33 7.80 12.43 -11.53
CA ASP A 33 9.02 11.65 -11.71
C ASP A 33 9.14 10.55 -10.63
N ILE A 34 8.84 10.89 -9.36
CA ILE A 34 8.85 9.91 -8.26
C ILE A 34 7.71 8.90 -8.43
N CYS A 35 6.49 9.34 -8.78
CA CYS A 35 5.37 8.43 -9.05
C CYS A 35 5.68 7.47 -10.20
N GLY A 36 6.24 7.97 -11.30
CA GLY A 36 6.66 7.15 -12.45
C GLY A 36 7.68 6.10 -12.04
N PHE A 37 8.69 6.47 -11.25
CA PHE A 37 9.66 5.52 -10.72
C PHE A 37 9.02 4.46 -9.81
N VAL A 38 8.04 4.84 -8.98
CA VAL A 38 7.29 3.87 -8.16
C VAL A 38 6.47 2.93 -9.03
N THR A 39 5.84 3.41 -10.10
CA THR A 39 5.12 2.57 -11.06
C THR A 39 6.04 1.59 -11.78
N GLU A 40 7.23 2.02 -12.19
CA GLU A 40 8.23 1.11 -12.80
C GLU A 40 8.68 0.02 -11.81
N ILE A 41 8.91 0.38 -10.55
CA ILE A 41 9.19 -0.60 -9.49
C ILE A 41 8.01 -1.54 -9.31
N ASP A 42 6.79 -1.00 -9.23
CA ASP A 42 5.59 -1.80 -9.07
C ASP A 42 5.46 -2.83 -10.19
N ASP A 43 5.60 -2.41 -11.45
CA ASP A 43 5.56 -3.32 -12.61
C ASP A 43 6.65 -4.40 -12.56
N ALA A 44 7.87 -4.07 -12.12
CA ALA A 44 8.96 -5.03 -11.99
C ALA A 44 8.74 -6.04 -10.87
N PHE A 45 8.17 -5.61 -9.74
CA PHE A 45 7.93 -6.44 -8.56
C PHE A 45 6.53 -7.09 -8.55
N LEU A 46 5.64 -6.69 -9.46
CA LEU A 46 4.27 -7.17 -9.57
C LEU A 46 4.14 -8.71 -9.54
N PRO A 47 4.87 -9.48 -10.38
CA PRO A 47 4.74 -10.94 -10.36
C PRO A 47 5.24 -11.55 -9.04
N PHE A 48 6.26 -10.94 -8.43
CA PHE A 48 6.80 -11.39 -7.15
C PHE A 48 5.83 -11.13 -6.01
N VAL A 49 5.36 -9.89 -5.86
CA VAL A 49 4.41 -9.50 -4.80
C VAL A 49 3.11 -10.29 -4.94
N SER A 50 2.58 -10.41 -6.15
CA SER A 50 1.33 -11.12 -6.40
C SER A 50 1.48 -12.62 -6.18
N GLY A 51 2.55 -13.22 -6.71
CA GLY A 51 2.84 -14.64 -6.52
C GLY A 51 3.00 -14.98 -5.05
N TYR A 52 3.71 -14.13 -4.30
CA TYR A 52 3.97 -14.31 -2.88
C TYR A 52 2.71 -14.19 -2.01
N ILE A 53 1.85 -13.22 -2.31
CA ILE A 53 0.56 -13.09 -1.61
C ILE A 53 -0.31 -14.31 -1.85
N VAL A 54 -0.43 -14.77 -3.10
CA VAL A 54 -1.24 -15.95 -3.44
C VAL A 54 -0.66 -17.22 -2.82
N SER A 55 0.64 -17.45 -2.95
CA SER A 55 1.29 -18.65 -2.39
C SER A 55 1.27 -18.63 -0.87
N GLY A 56 1.53 -17.48 -0.25
CA GLY A 56 1.52 -17.31 1.21
C GLY A 56 0.14 -17.58 1.79
N LEU A 57 -0.91 -16.98 1.22
CA LEU A 57 -2.29 -17.22 1.66
C LEU A 57 -2.69 -18.69 1.46
N THR A 58 -2.36 -19.28 0.33
CA THR A 58 -2.67 -20.70 0.05
C THR A 58 -1.96 -21.62 1.04
N THR A 59 -0.68 -21.37 1.33
CA THR A 59 0.12 -22.14 2.29
C THR A 59 -0.47 -22.05 3.69
N ILE A 60 -0.78 -20.83 4.16
CA ILE A 60 -1.41 -20.62 5.47
C ILE A 60 -2.74 -21.38 5.56
N CYS A 61 -3.60 -21.30 4.56
CA CYS A 61 -4.88 -22.01 4.56
C CYS A 61 -4.70 -23.53 4.60
N LEU A 62 -3.81 -24.08 3.78
CA LEU A 62 -3.54 -25.52 3.73
C LEU A 62 -2.93 -26.04 5.03
N ASP A 63 -1.97 -25.30 5.61
CA ASP A 63 -1.32 -25.69 6.86
C ASP A 63 -2.30 -25.62 8.04
N ILE A 64 -3.18 -24.61 8.09
CA ILE A 64 -4.26 -24.54 9.08
C ILE A 64 -5.20 -25.74 8.95
N HIS A 65 -5.60 -26.08 7.72
CA HIS A 65 -6.44 -27.24 7.49
C HIS A 65 -5.75 -28.54 7.92
N ALA A 66 -4.47 -28.71 7.59
CA ALA A 66 -3.67 -29.86 8.03
C ALA A 66 -3.56 -29.93 9.55
N LEU A 67 -3.35 -28.80 10.23
CA LEU A 67 -3.31 -28.73 11.71
C LEU A 67 -4.66 -29.08 12.36
N LEU A 68 -5.78 -28.73 11.74
CA LEU A 68 -7.11 -28.94 12.31
C LEU A 68 -7.66 -30.36 12.08
N TYR A 69 -7.33 -30.99 10.95
CA TYR A 69 -7.88 -32.29 10.53
C TYR A 69 -6.86 -33.43 10.47
N GLY A 70 -5.56 -33.12 10.43
CA GLY A 70 -4.51 -34.12 10.33
C GLY A 70 -4.25 -34.85 11.65
N PHE A 71 -4.01 -36.16 11.57
CA PHE A 71 -3.37 -36.91 12.64
C PHE A 71 -1.87 -36.63 12.62
N LEU A 72 -1.48 -35.47 13.16
CA LEU A 72 -0.10 -34.99 13.13
C LEU A 72 0.65 -35.35 14.41
N SER A 73 1.92 -35.71 14.25
CA SER A 73 2.87 -35.83 15.35
C SER A 73 3.18 -34.46 15.96
N HIS A 74 3.66 -34.44 17.20
CA HIS A 74 4.07 -33.19 17.86
C HIS A 74 5.15 -32.42 17.07
N THR A 75 6.05 -33.13 16.40
CA THR A 75 7.08 -32.53 15.53
C THR A 75 6.48 -31.83 14.32
N GLU A 76 5.47 -32.43 13.70
CA GLU A 76 4.78 -31.82 12.55
C GLU A 76 3.98 -30.60 12.96
N VAL A 77 3.28 -30.65 14.10
CA VAL A 77 2.54 -29.49 14.63
C VAL A 77 3.47 -28.28 14.83
N VAL A 78 4.66 -28.50 15.41
CA VAL A 78 5.66 -27.43 15.59
C VAL A 78 6.17 -26.92 14.23
N ALA A 79 6.42 -27.81 13.28
CA ALA A 79 6.88 -27.44 11.95
C ALA A 79 5.85 -26.58 11.19
N TYR A 80 4.59 -27.04 11.10
CA TYR A 80 3.51 -26.28 10.44
C TYR A 80 3.24 -24.95 11.14
N GLY A 81 3.23 -24.92 12.48
CA GLY A 81 3.11 -23.67 13.23
C GLY A 81 4.23 -22.67 12.92
N GLY A 82 5.47 -23.17 12.78
CA GLY A 82 6.61 -22.36 12.37
C GLY A 82 6.47 -21.80 10.95
N ILE A 83 6.06 -22.63 9.99
CA ILE A 83 5.84 -22.23 8.59
C ILE A 83 4.75 -21.16 8.50
N ILE A 84 3.59 -21.38 9.16
CA ILE A 84 2.51 -20.38 9.24
C ILE A 84 3.03 -19.07 9.82
N GLY A 85 3.82 -19.12 10.89
CA GLY A 85 4.40 -17.94 11.53
C GLY A 85 5.30 -17.15 10.58
N ILE A 86 6.20 -17.82 9.86
CA ILE A 86 7.11 -17.21 8.89
C ILE A 86 6.32 -16.61 7.72
N ALA A 87 5.43 -17.39 7.09
CA ALA A 87 4.62 -16.94 5.96
C ALA A 87 3.75 -15.74 6.33
N THR A 88 3.15 -15.76 7.53
CA THR A 88 2.35 -14.63 8.04
C THR A 88 3.21 -13.38 8.25
N PHE A 89 4.41 -13.55 8.83
CA PHE A 89 5.34 -12.44 9.04
C PHE A 89 5.78 -11.80 7.71
N GLU A 90 6.13 -12.60 6.71
CA GLU A 90 6.55 -12.12 5.40
C GLU A 90 5.40 -11.40 4.66
N LEU A 91 4.18 -11.94 4.73
CA LEU A 91 2.99 -11.26 4.20
C LEU A 91 2.77 -9.90 4.87
N ILE A 92 2.86 -9.84 6.21
CA ILE A 92 2.72 -8.58 6.95
C ILE A 92 3.78 -7.57 6.49
N LEU A 93 5.02 -7.99 6.30
CA LEU A 93 6.08 -7.10 5.81
C LEU A 93 5.75 -6.51 4.43
N ILE A 94 5.32 -7.34 3.48
CA ILE A 94 4.95 -6.87 2.14
C ILE A 94 3.78 -5.88 2.23
N LEU A 95 2.74 -6.24 2.97
CA LEU A 95 1.53 -5.45 3.14
C LEU A 95 1.80 -4.10 3.80
N VAL A 96 2.58 -4.08 4.89
CA VAL A 96 2.96 -2.85 5.60
C VAL A 96 3.79 -1.95 4.70
N ASN A 97 4.77 -2.50 3.96
CA ASN A 97 5.59 -1.70 3.06
C ASN A 97 4.76 -1.11 1.90
N GLY A 98 3.84 -1.90 1.31
CA GLY A 98 2.91 -1.42 0.29
C GLY A 98 2.03 -0.29 0.80
N SER A 99 1.42 -0.47 1.98
CA SER A 99 0.60 0.57 2.61
C SER A 99 1.39 1.82 2.98
N LEU A 100 2.64 1.69 3.39
CA LEU A 100 3.49 2.86 3.67
C LEU A 100 3.83 3.65 2.40
N ILE A 101 4.07 2.98 1.27
CA ILE A 101 4.31 3.66 -0.01
C ILE A 101 3.07 4.44 -0.43
N GLU A 102 1.90 3.81 -0.38
CA GLU A 102 0.61 4.42 -0.71
C GLU A 102 0.29 5.61 0.21
N SER A 103 0.48 5.46 1.52
CA SER A 103 0.22 6.54 2.46
C SER A 103 1.15 7.74 2.24
N LYS A 104 2.41 7.48 1.84
CA LYS A 104 3.39 8.53 1.57
C LYS A 104 3.14 9.25 0.25
N SER A 105 2.65 8.56 -0.77
CA SER A 105 2.28 9.19 -2.06
C SER A 105 1.10 10.15 -1.90
N LYS A 106 0.15 9.84 -0.98
CA LYS A 106 -1.00 10.68 -0.65
C LYS A 106 -0.71 11.84 0.31
N CYS A 107 0.47 11.88 0.94
CA CYS A 107 0.82 12.93 1.91
C CYS A 107 0.83 14.34 1.27
N CYS A 108 1.34 14.48 0.05
CA CYS A 108 1.31 15.75 -0.68
C CYS A 108 -0.12 16.22 -0.97
N LEU A 109 -1.04 15.29 -1.25
CA LEU A 109 -2.46 15.60 -1.46
C LEU A 109 -3.13 16.09 -0.17
N GLU A 110 -2.84 15.46 0.98
CA GLU A 110 -3.36 15.90 2.28
C GLU A 110 -2.85 17.29 2.67
N THR A 111 -1.56 17.56 2.47
CA THR A 111 -0.96 18.87 2.71
C THR A 111 -1.60 19.93 1.81
N SER A 112 -1.86 19.61 0.54
CA SER A 112 -2.50 20.50 -0.42
C SER A 112 -3.93 20.86 -0.03
N LYS A 113 -4.71 19.92 0.52
CA LYS A 113 -6.10 20.15 0.96
C LYS A 113 -6.21 21.12 2.14
N ARG A 114 -5.16 21.23 2.96
CA ARG A 114 -5.11 22.15 4.11
C ARG A 114 -4.72 23.57 3.71
N PHE A 115 -4.29 23.77 2.47
CA PHE A 115 -3.85 25.07 2.00
C PHE A 115 -5.03 25.98 1.63
N ASN A 116 -4.96 27.23 2.07
CA ASN A 116 -6.01 28.22 1.78
C ASN A 116 -5.77 28.84 0.40
N MET A 117 -6.48 28.32 -0.62
CA MET A 117 -6.38 28.76 -2.01
C MET A 117 -6.77 30.22 -2.25
N ASN A 118 -7.51 30.84 -1.31
CA ASN A 118 -8.02 32.22 -1.45
C ASN A 118 -6.92 33.29 -1.51
N LYS A 119 -5.66 32.93 -1.27
CA LYS A 119 -4.49 33.83 -1.36
C LYS A 119 -3.74 33.75 -2.69
N LEU A 120 -4.17 32.88 -3.61
CA LEU A 120 -3.48 32.65 -4.89
C LEU A 120 -4.03 33.57 -5.98
N ASN A 121 -3.15 33.94 -6.92
CA ASN A 121 -3.57 34.56 -8.18
C ASN A 121 -4.38 33.56 -9.03
N THR A 122 -5.31 34.02 -9.85
CA THR A 122 -6.25 33.17 -10.61
C THR A 122 -5.55 32.13 -11.51
N GLU A 123 -4.43 32.52 -12.12
CA GLU A 123 -3.60 31.62 -12.94
C GLU A 123 -2.92 30.53 -12.11
N THR A 124 -2.38 30.89 -10.94
CA THR A 124 -1.74 29.94 -10.01
C THR A 124 -2.76 29.00 -9.38
N MET A 125 -3.97 29.50 -9.09
CA MET A 125 -5.08 28.70 -8.57
C MET A 125 -5.55 27.63 -9.57
N SER A 126 -5.58 27.97 -10.86
CA SER A 126 -5.93 27.04 -11.93
C SER A 126 -4.88 25.93 -12.07
N ALA A 127 -3.60 26.29 -12.12
CA ALA A 127 -2.49 25.32 -12.17
C ALA A 127 -2.46 24.41 -10.93
N PHE A 128 -2.75 24.97 -9.75
CA PHE A 128 -2.79 24.21 -8.50
C PHE A 128 -3.97 23.24 -8.44
N THR A 129 -5.15 23.64 -8.92
CA THR A 129 -6.33 22.76 -9.02
C THR A 129 -6.07 21.59 -9.95
N LEU A 130 -5.47 21.84 -11.13
CA LEU A 130 -5.12 20.79 -12.08
C LEU A 130 -4.07 19.82 -11.49
N PHE A 131 -3.09 20.34 -10.76
CA PHE A 131 -2.12 19.52 -10.05
C PHE A 131 -2.78 18.63 -8.98
N LEU A 132 -3.70 19.19 -8.19
CA LEU A 132 -4.49 18.46 -7.20
C LEU A 132 -5.34 17.35 -7.80
N GLU A 133 -5.99 17.63 -8.92
CA GLU A 133 -6.81 16.66 -9.64
C GLU A 133 -5.95 15.51 -10.16
N ASN A 134 -4.80 15.81 -10.77
CA ASN A 134 -3.87 14.78 -11.19
C ASN A 134 -3.35 13.95 -10.01
N MET A 135 -3.00 14.58 -8.88
CA MET A 135 -2.58 13.86 -7.67
C MET A 135 -3.68 12.95 -7.12
N LYS A 136 -4.95 13.37 -7.20
CA LYS A 136 -6.09 12.56 -6.77
C LYS A 136 -6.29 11.33 -7.67
N ASN A 137 -6.05 11.47 -8.96
CA ASN A 137 -6.24 10.42 -9.96
C ASN A 137 -4.98 9.54 -10.16
N THR A 138 -3.86 9.87 -9.51
CA THR A 138 -2.63 9.07 -9.62
C THR A 138 -2.62 7.99 -8.54
N ASP A 139 -2.99 6.79 -8.95
CA ASP A 139 -2.90 5.58 -8.14
C ASP A 139 -1.43 5.14 -8.01
N THR A 140 -0.77 5.60 -6.94
CA THR A 140 0.65 5.30 -6.66
C THR A 140 0.78 4.40 -5.43
N GLY A 141 1.19 3.15 -5.64
CA GLY A 141 1.41 2.16 -4.60
C GLY A 141 1.93 0.84 -5.17
N LEU A 142 2.03 -0.18 -4.32
CA LEU A 142 2.24 -1.55 -4.80
C LEU A 142 0.89 -2.16 -5.21
N SER A 143 0.82 -2.68 -6.42
CA SER A 143 -0.39 -3.29 -6.97
C SER A 143 -0.38 -4.80 -6.76
N PHE A 144 -1.53 -5.36 -6.41
CA PHE A 144 -1.76 -6.79 -6.48
C PHE A 144 -2.42 -7.11 -7.82
N LEU A 145 -1.71 -7.78 -8.73
CA LEU A 145 -2.17 -8.15 -10.08
C LEU A 145 -2.78 -6.99 -10.91
N LYS A 146 -2.46 -5.74 -10.59
CA LYS A 146 -3.14 -4.53 -11.12
C LYS A 146 -4.66 -4.49 -10.87
N LEU A 147 -5.17 -5.32 -9.95
CA LEU A 147 -6.58 -5.36 -9.56
C LEU A 147 -6.88 -4.32 -8.47
N PHE A 148 -5.99 -4.20 -7.50
CA PHE A 148 -6.09 -3.22 -6.43
C PHE A 148 -4.70 -2.85 -5.89
N ILE A 149 -4.59 -1.64 -5.33
CA ILE A 149 -3.39 -1.20 -4.60
C ILE A 149 -3.43 -1.77 -3.18
N VAL A 150 -2.28 -2.23 -2.71
CA VAL A 150 -2.07 -2.66 -1.33
C VAL A 150 -2.14 -1.45 -0.40
N ASP A 151 -3.34 -1.17 0.08
CA ASP A 151 -3.64 -0.13 1.07
C ASP A 151 -4.01 -0.75 2.43
N LYS A 152 -4.31 0.11 3.41
CA LYS A 152 -4.74 -0.35 4.75
C LYS A 152 -6.04 -1.17 4.69
N THR A 153 -6.90 -0.88 3.72
CA THR A 153 -8.16 -1.60 3.51
C THR A 153 -7.90 -3.02 3.05
N ALA A 154 -7.02 -3.21 2.06
CA ALA A 154 -6.59 -4.52 1.57
C ALA A 154 -5.97 -5.38 2.67
N MET A 155 -5.17 -4.78 3.56
CA MET A 155 -4.65 -5.49 4.74
C MET A 155 -5.77 -6.04 5.62
N LEU A 156 -6.78 -5.21 5.90
CA LEU A 156 -7.91 -5.60 6.74
C LEU A 156 -8.75 -6.69 6.06
N THR A 157 -8.95 -6.60 4.75
CA THR A 157 -9.66 -7.62 3.95
C THR A 157 -8.95 -8.97 3.99
N ILE A 158 -7.63 -8.99 3.82
CA ILE A 158 -6.83 -10.22 3.88
C ILE A 158 -6.92 -10.85 5.27
N ALA A 159 -6.73 -10.06 6.33
CA ALA A 159 -6.85 -10.52 7.71
C ALA A 159 -8.26 -11.05 8.02
N GLY A 160 -9.29 -10.32 7.61
CA GLY A 160 -10.69 -10.76 7.76
C GLY A 160 -10.97 -12.08 7.05
N THR A 161 -10.46 -12.24 5.83
CA THR A 161 -10.62 -13.47 5.04
C THR A 161 -9.97 -14.67 5.73
N LEU A 162 -8.75 -14.51 6.28
CA LEU A 162 -8.08 -15.56 7.03
C LEU A 162 -8.85 -15.97 8.29
N ILE A 163 -9.35 -15.00 9.05
CA ILE A 163 -10.15 -15.26 10.26
C ILE A 163 -11.44 -15.99 9.88
N SER A 164 -12.15 -15.52 8.85
CA SER A 164 -13.37 -16.16 8.36
C SER A 164 -13.10 -17.59 7.90
N TYR A 165 -12.00 -17.84 7.20
CA TYR A 165 -11.58 -19.18 6.79
C TYR A 165 -11.40 -20.10 8.02
N ILE A 166 -10.63 -19.67 9.02
CA ILE A 166 -10.42 -20.44 10.26
C ILE A 166 -11.76 -20.80 10.92
N ILE A 167 -12.67 -19.83 11.04
CA ILE A 167 -13.99 -20.04 11.66
C ILE A 167 -14.80 -21.09 10.89
N VAL A 168 -14.86 -20.98 9.55
CA VAL A 168 -15.59 -21.93 8.70
C VAL A 168 -14.99 -23.34 8.83
N VAL A 169 -13.67 -23.44 8.79
CA VAL A 169 -12.96 -24.72 8.89
C VAL A 169 -13.17 -25.38 10.26
N LEU A 170 -13.23 -24.59 11.34
CA LEU A 170 -13.59 -25.08 12.68
C LEU A 170 -15.04 -25.56 12.75
N GLN A 171 -15.99 -24.83 12.14
CA GLN A 171 -17.41 -25.22 12.12
C GLN A 171 -17.68 -26.47 11.30
N MET A 172 -16.93 -26.70 10.23
CA MET A 172 -17.07 -27.89 9.39
C MET A 172 -16.52 -29.16 10.04
N LYS A 173 -15.79 -29.07 11.16
CA LYS A 173 -15.20 -30.24 11.82
C LYS A 173 -16.33 -31.06 12.44
N PRO A 174 -16.62 -32.27 11.94
CA PRO A 174 -17.66 -33.10 12.53
C PRO A 174 -17.23 -33.49 13.94
N THR A 175 -18.04 -33.10 14.93
CA THR A 175 -17.93 -33.51 16.34
C THR A 175 -18.05 -35.02 16.51
#